data_AF-A0A947DHK2-F1
#
_entry.id   AF-A0A947DHK2-F1
#
_cell.length_a   1.000
_cell.length_b   1.000
_cell.length_c   1.000
_cell.angle_alpha   90.00
_cell.angle_beta   90.00
_cell.angle_gamma   90.00
#
_symmetry.space_group_name_H-M   'P 1'
#
loop_
_entity.id
_entity.type
_entity.pdbx_description
1 polymer ?
#
loop_
_entity_poly.entity_id
_entity_poly.type
_entity_poly.pdbx_seq_one_letter_code
_entity_poly.pdbx_strand_id
1 'polypeptide(L)' 'MTVSTATDDLKALSESDRIDLLKGYAEQDAIFGSPNPRYKQCKVYCDRYLNIRVQMVGTDGLTDADWDLTIF' A
#
# COMPACT_ATOMS: atom_id res chain seq x y z
N MET A 1 30.16 6.12 5.72
CA MET A 1 29.15 5.39 6.51
C MET A 1 28.07 4.96 5.54
N THR A 2 27.98 3.67 5.28
CA THR A 2 27.10 3.06 4.28
C THR A 2 25.65 3.11 4.73
N VAL A 3 24.79 3.71 3.91
CA VAL A 3 23.34 3.78 4.12
C VAL A 3 22.79 2.36 3.94
N SER A 4 22.48 1.69 5.05
CA SER A 4 22.06 0.29 5.07
C SER A 4 20.59 0.16 4.63
N THR A 5 20.40 -0.30 3.40
CA THR A 5 19.74 -1.58 3.07
C THR A 5 18.30 -1.87 3.51
N ALA A 6 17.42 -0.88 3.69
CA ALA A 6 16.01 -1.21 3.89
C ALA A 6 15.42 -2.10 2.75
N THR A 7 16.04 -2.16 1.58
CA THR A 7 15.66 -3.03 0.44
C THR A 7 16.28 -4.42 0.46
N ASP A 8 17.40 -4.65 1.14
CA ASP A 8 18.00 -6.00 1.21
C ASP A 8 17.40 -6.84 2.34
N ASP A 9 16.88 -6.19 3.39
CA ASP A 9 16.21 -6.90 4.49
C ASP A 9 14.95 -7.66 4.01
N LEU A 10 14.25 -7.11 3.00
CA LEU A 10 13.10 -7.78 2.36
C LEU A 10 13.49 -8.95 1.43
N LYS A 11 14.75 -9.03 0.98
CA LYS A 11 15.24 -10.14 0.15
C LYS A 11 15.70 -11.33 0.97
N ALA A 12 16.09 -11.11 2.23
CA ALA A 12 16.49 -12.16 3.16
C ALA A 12 15.30 -12.93 3.77
N LEU A 13 14.10 -12.36 3.65
CA LEU A 13 12.86 -12.93 4.18
C LEU A 13 12.25 -13.95 3.20
N SER A 14 11.50 -14.90 3.77
CA SER A 14 10.70 -15.81 2.95
C SER A 14 9.65 -15.01 2.16
N GLU A 15 9.21 -15.55 1.02
CA GLU A 15 8.22 -14.88 0.19
C GLU A 15 6.92 -14.58 0.95
N SER A 16 6.51 -15.47 1.86
CA SER A 16 5.35 -15.28 2.72
C SER A 16 5.52 -14.09 3.66
N ASP A 17 6.65 -14.00 4.36
CA ASP A 17 6.90 -12.91 5.32
C ASP A 17 6.98 -11.56 4.60
N ARG A 18 7.55 -11.54 3.39
CA ARG A 18 7.60 -10.35 2.55
C ARG A 18 6.20 -9.89 2.12
N ILE A 19 5.33 -10.83 1.75
CA ILE A 19 3.94 -10.55 1.38
C ILE A 19 3.19 -9.96 2.58
N ASP A 20 3.36 -10.52 3.76
CA ASP A 20 2.64 -10.05 4.96
C ASP A 20 3.15 -8.69 5.44
N LEU A 21 4.45 -8.42 5.34
CA LEU A 21 4.99 -7.07 5.56
C LEU A 21 4.43 -6.05 4.57
N LEU A 22 4.36 -6.39 3.28
CA LEU A 22 3.80 -5.49 2.27
C LEU A 22 2.32 -5.20 2.53
N LYS A 23 1.53 -6.18 2.99
CA LYS A 23 0.14 -5.96 3.42
C LYS A 23 0.07 -5.04 4.64
N GLY A 24 0.95 -5.23 5.63
CA GLY A 24 1.01 -4.38 6.82
C GLY A 24 1.32 -2.92 6.48
N TYR A 25 2.30 -2.68 5.59
CA TYR A 25 2.57 -1.34 5.07
C TYR A 25 1.37 -0.76 4.33
N ALA A 26 0.73 -1.54 3.46
CA ALA A 26 -0.45 -1.11 2.71
C ALA A 26 -1.61 -0.73 3.64
N GLU A 27 -1.82 -1.49 4.71
CA GLU A 27 -2.84 -1.21 5.74
C GLU A 27 -2.57 0.10 6.46
N GLN A 28 -1.35 0.29 6.96
CA GLN A 28 -0.96 1.51 7.66
C GLN A 28 -1.09 2.73 6.74
N ASP A 29 -0.56 2.65 5.52
CA ASP A 29 -0.58 3.75 4.55
C ASP A 29 -2.01 4.09 4.09
N ALA A 30 -2.89 3.08 3.97
CA ALA A 30 -4.28 3.27 3.59
C ALA A 30 -5.07 4.03 4.65
N ILE A 31 -4.80 3.79 5.94
CA ILE A 31 -5.43 4.51 7.06
C ILE A 31 -5.14 6.02 6.98
N PHE A 32 -3.90 6.40 6.63
CA PHE A 32 -3.50 7.80 6.49
C PHE A 32 -3.78 8.38 5.10
N GLY A 33 -4.26 7.56 4.17
CA GLY A 33 -4.52 7.97 2.79
C GLY A 33 -3.26 8.35 1.99
N SER A 34 -2.06 7.94 2.42
CA SER A 34 -0.78 8.36 1.84
C SER A 34 0.00 7.13 1.34
N PRO A 35 -0.09 6.78 0.04
CA PRO A 35 0.57 5.60 -0.49
C PRO A 35 2.08 5.80 -0.57
N ASN A 36 2.85 4.78 -0.18
CA ASN A 36 4.30 4.82 -0.20
C ASN A 36 4.84 4.62 -1.63
N PRO A 37 5.54 5.62 -2.22
CA PRO A 37 6.07 5.54 -3.58
C PRO A 37 6.98 4.33 -3.82
N ARG A 38 7.64 3.85 -2.77
CA ARG A 38 8.58 2.73 -2.84
C ARG A 38 7.92 1.40 -3.23
N TYR A 39 6.64 1.23 -2.91
CA TYR A 39 5.90 -0.01 -3.12
C TYR A 39 4.85 0.09 -4.23
N LYS A 40 4.78 1.21 -4.96
CA LYS A 40 3.81 1.42 -6.07
C LYS A 40 3.89 0.38 -7.19
N GLN A 41 5.06 -0.21 -7.40
CA GLN A 41 5.27 -1.30 -8.37
C GLN A 41 4.95 -2.70 -7.83
N CYS A 42 4.65 -2.83 -6.53
CA CYS A 42 4.35 -4.10 -5.88
C CYS A 42 2.84 -4.35 -5.92
N LYS A 43 2.40 -5.29 -6.78
CA LYS A 43 0.98 -5.64 -6.94
C LYS A 43 0.28 -5.95 -5.62
N VAL A 44 0.90 -6.75 -4.75
CA VAL A 44 0.35 -7.13 -3.43
C VAL A 44 0.07 -5.91 -2.56
N TYR A 45 0.99 -4.94 -2.53
CA TYR A 45 0.83 -3.71 -1.77
C TYR A 45 -0.32 -2.87 -2.36
N CYS A 46 -0.32 -2.64 -3.67
CA CYS A 46 -1.32 -1.81 -4.34
C CYS A 46 -2.73 -2.39 -4.21
N ASP A 47 -2.88 -3.71 -4.43
CA ASP A 47 -4.17 -4.39 -4.29
C ASP A 47 -4.73 -4.24 -2.87
N ARG A 48 -3.88 -4.43 -1.85
CA ARG A 48 -4.30 -4.32 -0.45
C ARG A 48 -4.65 -2.88 -0.07
N TYR A 49 -3.81 -1.92 -0.47
CA TYR A 49 -4.01 -0.50 -0.22
C TYR A 49 -5.34 -0.01 -0.82
N LEU A 50 -5.57 -0.31 -2.09
CA LEU A 50 -6.79 0.08 -2.80
C LEU A 50 -8.03 -0.57 -2.18
N ASN A 51 -7.97 -1.86 -1.85
CA ASN A 51 -9.08 -2.56 -1.22
C ASN A 51 -9.49 -1.88 0.11
N ILE A 52 -8.51 -1.52 0.94
CA ILE A 52 -8.79 -0.83 2.22
C ILE A 52 -9.32 0.57 1.98
N ARG A 53 -8.72 1.33 1.07
CA ARG A 53 -9.23 2.68 0.72
C ARG A 53 -10.66 2.63 0.21
N VAL A 54 -11.00 1.66 -0.63
CA VAL A 54 -12.36 1.43 -1.11
C VAL A 54 -13.31 1.07 0.03
N GLN A 55 -12.88 0.19 0.95
CA GLN A 55 -13.68 -0.16 2.13
C GLN A 55 -13.88 1.02 3.10
N MET A 56 -12.86 1.84 3.31
CA MET A 56 -12.95 3.05 4.15
C MET A 56 -13.81 4.14 3.50
N VAL A 57 -13.82 4.20 2.17
CA VAL A 57 -14.67 5.09 1.37
C VAL A 57 -16.13 4.60 1.33
N GLY A 58 -16.37 3.28 1.47
CA GLY A 58 -17.69 2.69 1.34
C GLY A 58 -18.54 2.72 2.62
N THR A 59 -19.25 3.82 2.86
CA THR A 59 -20.71 3.86 3.22
C THR A 59 -21.27 5.29 3.31
N ASP A 60 -20.44 6.33 3.47
CA ASP A 60 -20.93 7.73 3.60
C ASP A 60 -20.37 8.62 2.48
N GLY A 61 -21.12 8.71 1.38
CA GLY A 61 -21.21 9.94 0.58
C GLY A 61 -20.03 10.31 -0.33
N LEU A 62 -19.58 9.42 -1.21
CA LEU A 62 -18.73 9.81 -2.34
C LEU A 62 -19.48 9.59 -3.66
N THR A 63 -19.91 10.69 -4.27
CA THR A 63 -20.45 10.75 -5.63
C THR A 63 -19.35 10.39 -6.64
N ASP A 64 -19.75 9.85 -7.79
CA ASP A 64 -18.89 9.36 -8.89
C ASP A 64 -17.71 10.28 -9.31
N ALA A 65 -17.72 11.55 -8.94
CA ALA A 65 -16.65 12.51 -9.20
C ALA A 65 -15.32 12.22 -8.47
N ASP A 66 -15.34 11.57 -7.31
CA ASP A 66 -14.11 11.31 -6.53
C ASP A 66 -13.35 10.05 -6.98
N TRP A 67 -13.97 9.22 -7.82
CA TRP A 67 -13.31 8.07 -8.45
C TRP A 67 -12.29 8.51 -9.52
N ASP A 68 -12.50 9.69 -10.13
CA ASP A 68 -11.68 10.16 -11.27
C ASP A 68 -10.37 10.85 -10.83
N LEU A 69 -10.22 11.21 -9.55
CA LEU A 69 -9.04 11.89 -9.00
C LEU A 69 -8.00 10.96 -8.34
N THR A 70 -8.29 9.66 -8.22
CA THR A 70 -7.42 8.71 -7.50
C THR A 70 -6.61 7.75 -8.40
N ILE A 71 -6.71 7.89 -9.72
CA ILE A 71 -5.92 7.10 -10.67
C ILE A 71 -4.85 7.99 -11.31
N PHE A 72 -3.68 8.09 -10.66
CA PHE A 72 -2.41 8.56 -11.25
C PHE A 72 -1.26 7.63 -10.85
#